data_AF-W6QKK2-F1
#
_entry.id   AF-W6QKK2-F1
#
_cell.length_a   1.000
_cell.length_b   1.000
_cell.length_c   1.000
_cell.angle_alpha   90.00
_cell.angle_beta   90.00
_cell.angle_gamma   90.00
#
_symmetry.space_group_name_H-M   'P 1'
#
loop_
_entity.id
_entity.type
_entity.pdbx_description
1 polymer ?
#
loop_
_entity_poly.entity_id
_entity_poly.type
_entity_poly.pdbx_seq_one_letter_code
_entity_poly.pdbx_strand_id
1 'polypeptide(L)'
;MANGDLRTYLATKRPPQQLQLSWFRDMARALEYIHDRRVLVADIASRNFLLDSDLTIKFCDFSEASLLPLDTDMDSVDDNGYTARIDIGFLGAVIYEVVTGEKCEIDLFKDNLPSDGRATWPRREFLPNTENVWLGSIIEDCCVDGGFRNAHSLLRALDSITLYSPSPKSLYDRPSLTEFIQNLVDGRSIVRLAVILGALGTFALYMNRKQLSMS
;
A
#
# COMPACT_ATOMS: atom_id res chain seq x y z
N MET A 1 4.60 -16.10 10.09
CA MET A 1 5.76 -15.84 9.21
C MET A 1 6.70 -14.86 9.92
N ALA A 2 7.97 -14.76 9.51
CA ALA A 2 9.04 -14.14 10.31
C ALA A 2 8.79 -12.65 10.63
N ASN A 3 8.12 -11.91 9.73
CA ASN A 3 7.87 -10.48 9.88
C ASN A 3 6.43 -10.14 10.32
N GLY A 4 5.64 -11.15 10.73
CA GLY A 4 4.25 -10.96 11.16
C GLY A 4 3.29 -10.70 10.01
N ASP A 5 2.15 -10.08 10.32
CA ASP A 5 1.17 -9.61 9.35
C ASP A 5 1.51 -8.20 8.83
N LEU A 6 1.02 -7.88 7.64
CA LEU A 6 1.30 -6.63 6.95
C LEU A 6 0.79 -5.43 7.73
N ARG A 7 -0.39 -5.50 8.39
CA ARG A 7 -0.92 -4.41 9.19
C ARG A 7 0.01 -4.05 10.35
N THR A 8 0.45 -5.05 11.12
CA THR A 8 1.42 -4.87 12.21
C THR A 8 2.76 -4.36 11.69
N TYR A 9 3.21 -4.86 10.54
CA TYR A 9 4.44 -4.41 9.89
C TYR A 9 4.37 -2.92 9.52
N LEU A 10 3.27 -2.49 8.88
CA LEU A 10 3.03 -1.10 8.49
C LEU A 10 2.85 -0.16 9.69
N ALA A 11 2.51 -0.65 10.89
CA ALA A 11 2.43 0.19 12.07
C ALA A 11 3.80 0.79 12.47
N THR A 12 4.91 0.16 12.09
CA THR A 12 6.27 0.56 12.49
C THR A 12 7.20 0.83 11.32
N LYS A 13 6.84 0.41 10.10
CA LYS A 13 7.69 0.50 8.91
C LYS A 13 6.98 1.25 7.78
N ARG A 14 7.78 1.91 6.94
CA ARG A 14 7.37 2.52 5.68
C ARG A 14 8.24 1.95 4.55
N PRO A 15 7.78 0.89 3.87
CA PRO A 15 8.55 0.23 2.82
C PRO A 15 8.66 1.13 1.58
N PRO A 16 9.75 1.03 0.80
CA PRO A 16 9.89 1.78 -0.45
C PRO A 16 8.85 1.34 -1.48
N GLN A 17 8.48 2.24 -2.40
CA GLN A 17 7.47 1.98 -3.45
C GLN A 17 7.77 0.73 -4.28
N GLN A 18 9.05 0.42 -4.52
CA GLN A 18 9.46 -0.81 -5.21
C GLN A 18 8.92 -2.08 -4.52
N LEU A 19 9.04 -2.14 -3.20
CA LEU A 19 8.60 -3.28 -2.39
C LEU A 19 7.07 -3.29 -2.25
N GLN A 20 6.45 -2.12 -2.10
CA GLN A 20 4.99 -2.00 -2.11
C GLN A 20 4.40 -2.52 -3.43
N LEU A 21 4.98 -2.12 -4.56
CA LEU A 21 4.52 -2.55 -5.87
C LEU A 21 4.70 -4.05 -6.11
N SER A 22 5.79 -4.66 -5.61
CA SER A 22 5.91 -6.12 -5.65
C SER A 22 4.82 -6.80 -4.83
N TRP A 23 4.49 -6.27 -3.64
CA TRP A 23 3.40 -6.82 -2.85
C TRP A 23 2.06 -6.72 -3.57
N PHE A 24 1.73 -5.58 -4.17
CA PHE A 24 0.47 -5.41 -4.89
C PHE A 24 0.32 -6.41 -6.03
N ARG A 25 1.39 -6.66 -6.78
CA ARG A 25 1.41 -7.68 -7.85
C ARG A 25 1.19 -9.08 -7.29
N ASP A 26 1.87 -9.43 -6.21
CA ASP A 26 1.74 -10.75 -5.59
C ASP A 26 0.35 -10.98 -4.98
N MET A 27 -0.23 -9.95 -4.34
CA MET A 27 -1.60 -9.98 -3.83
C MET A 27 -2.62 -10.15 -4.97
N ALA A 28 -2.50 -9.36 -6.05
CA ALA A 28 -3.42 -9.44 -7.20
C ALA A 28 -3.31 -10.78 -7.92
N ARG A 29 -2.10 -11.32 -8.08
CA ARG A 29 -1.86 -12.66 -8.65
C ARG A 29 -2.41 -13.78 -7.77
N ALA A 30 -2.29 -13.65 -6.45
CA ALA A 30 -2.91 -14.59 -5.53
C ALA A 30 -4.45 -14.55 -5.66
N LEU A 31 -5.03 -13.35 -5.73
CA LEU A 31 -6.48 -13.20 -5.88
C LEU A 31 -7.00 -13.74 -7.22
N GLU A 32 -6.28 -13.48 -8.31
CA GLU A 32 -6.52 -14.07 -9.63
C GLU A 32 -6.58 -15.61 -9.54
N TYR A 33 -5.56 -16.22 -8.93
CA TYR A 33 -5.48 -17.67 -8.75
C TYR A 33 -6.63 -18.24 -7.90
N ILE A 34 -7.06 -17.51 -6.88
CA ILE A 34 -8.18 -17.87 -5.99
C ILE A 34 -9.50 -17.82 -6.77
N HIS A 35 -9.76 -16.73 -7.50
CA HIS A 35 -10.95 -16.56 -8.32
C HIS A 35 -11.04 -17.61 -9.44
N ASP A 36 -9.91 -17.97 -10.05
CA ASP A 36 -9.84 -19.07 -11.02
C ASP A 36 -10.28 -20.43 -10.46
N ARG A 37 -10.20 -20.60 -9.14
CA ARG A 37 -10.65 -21.80 -8.41
C ARG A 37 -12.06 -21.70 -7.86
N ARG A 38 -12.81 -20.68 -8.28
CA ARG A 38 -14.20 -20.45 -7.87
C ARG A 38 -14.32 -20.25 -6.37
N VAL A 39 -13.40 -19.47 -5.81
CA VAL A 39 -13.42 -19.08 -4.41
C VAL A 39 -13.63 -17.57 -4.32
N LEU A 40 -14.58 -17.13 -3.50
CA LEU A 40 -14.67 -15.75 -3.01
C LEU A 40 -14.01 -15.68 -1.64
N VAL A 41 -13.21 -14.67 -1.37
CA VAL A 41 -12.47 -14.55 -0.10
C VAL A 41 -13.30 -13.87 0.98
N ALA A 42 -14.08 -12.85 0.62
CA ALA A 42 -14.99 -12.08 1.47
C ALA A 42 -14.35 -11.28 2.63
N ASP A 43 -13.17 -11.65 3.12
CA ASP A 43 -12.41 -10.93 4.16
C ASP A 43 -10.97 -10.62 3.71
N ILE A 44 -10.82 -9.73 2.72
CA ILE A 44 -9.49 -9.26 2.30
C ILE A 44 -9.11 -8.03 3.13
N ALA A 45 -8.07 -8.16 3.96
CA ALA A 45 -7.58 -7.08 4.80
C ALA A 45 -6.07 -7.20 5.03
N SER A 46 -5.40 -6.09 5.38
CA SER A 46 -3.95 -6.04 5.64
C SER A 46 -3.49 -7.00 6.76
N ARG A 47 -4.37 -7.33 7.72
CA ARG A 47 -4.10 -8.34 8.76
C ARG A 47 -4.02 -9.78 8.21
N ASN A 48 -4.63 -10.04 7.05
CA ASN A 48 -4.72 -11.34 6.39
C ASN A 48 -3.61 -11.53 5.33
N PHE A 49 -2.60 -10.66 5.34
CA PHE A 49 -1.38 -10.83 4.57
C PHE A 49 -0.18 -10.98 5.50
N LEU A 50 0.62 -12.02 5.29
CA LEU A 50 1.79 -12.33 6.09
C LEU A 50 3.07 -12.04 5.32
N LEU A 51 4.11 -11.61 6.03
CA LEU A 51 5.43 -11.29 5.45
C LEU A 51 6.49 -12.32 5.86
N ASP A 52 7.13 -12.93 4.86
CA ASP A 52 8.17 -13.94 5.05
C ASP A 52 9.49 -13.28 5.44
N SER A 53 10.51 -14.07 5.74
CA SER A 53 11.85 -13.59 6.12
C SER A 53 12.49 -12.65 5.08
N ASP A 54 12.20 -12.85 3.79
CA ASP A 54 12.64 -12.03 2.67
C ASP A 54 11.65 -10.90 2.30
N LEU A 55 10.63 -10.68 3.13
CA LEU A 55 9.51 -9.76 2.90
C LEU A 55 8.62 -10.12 1.72
N THR A 56 8.66 -11.37 1.23
CA THR A 56 7.64 -11.88 0.32
C THR A 56 6.29 -11.92 1.02
N ILE A 57 5.23 -11.49 0.33
CA ILE A 57 3.89 -11.44 0.87
C ILE A 57 3.09 -12.71 0.55
N LYS A 58 2.31 -13.18 1.52
CA LYS A 58 1.45 -14.37 1.36
C LYS A 58 0.06 -14.07 1.89
N PHE A 59 -0.94 -14.46 1.11
CA PHE A 59 -2.33 -14.44 1.52
C PHE A 59 -2.55 -15.50 2.61
N CYS A 60 -3.23 -15.15 3.70
CA CYS A 60 -3.68 -16.11 4.70
C CYS A 60 -5.14 -15.84 5.10
N ASP A 61 -5.72 -16.78 5.82
CA ASP A 61 -7.09 -16.72 6.35
C ASP A 61 -8.18 -16.78 5.25
N PHE A 62 -8.88 -17.90 5.21
CA PHE A 62 -10.00 -18.18 4.31
C PHE A 62 -11.25 -18.58 5.12
N SER A 63 -11.33 -18.14 6.37
CA SER A 63 -12.43 -18.52 7.27
C SER A 63 -13.79 -18.04 6.78
N GLU A 64 -13.85 -16.87 6.14
CA GLU A 64 -15.05 -16.29 5.53
C GLU A 64 -15.20 -16.64 4.04
N ALA A 65 -14.32 -17.48 3.49
CA ALA A 65 -14.30 -17.76 2.07
C ALA A 65 -15.39 -18.75 1.64
N SER A 66 -15.99 -18.52 0.48
CA SER A 66 -16.97 -19.40 -0.15
C SER A 66 -16.34 -20.16 -1.31
N LEU A 67 -16.44 -21.49 -1.29
CA LEU A 67 -16.14 -22.34 -2.45
C LEU A 67 -17.41 -22.56 -3.28
N LEU A 68 -17.33 -22.23 -4.56
CA LEU A 68 -18.45 -22.22 -5.48
C LEU A 68 -18.36 -23.39 -6.48
N PRO A 69 -19.47 -23.77 -7.15
CA PRO A 69 -19.45 -24.75 -8.23
C PRO A 69 -18.43 -24.41 -9.32
N LEU A 70 -17.81 -25.43 -9.94
CA LEU A 70 -16.74 -25.25 -10.93
C LEU A 70 -17.18 -24.50 -12.20
N ASP A 71 -18.47 -24.62 -12.55
CA ASP A 71 -19.10 -23.96 -13.69
C ASP A 71 -19.57 -22.53 -13.40
N THR A 72 -19.38 -22.04 -12.17
CA THR A 72 -19.68 -20.65 -11.79
C THR A 72 -18.92 -19.67 -12.67
N ASP A 73 -19.63 -18.67 -13.22
CA ASP A 73 -19.01 -17.52 -13.85
C ASP A 73 -18.63 -16.48 -12.80
N MET A 74 -17.33 -16.32 -12.56
CA MET A 74 -16.81 -15.39 -11.56
C MET A 74 -17.00 -13.92 -11.93
N ASP A 75 -17.22 -13.58 -13.20
CA ASP A 75 -17.48 -12.19 -13.61
C ASP A 75 -18.90 -11.73 -13.22
N SER A 76 -19.82 -12.66 -12.95
CA SER A 76 -21.22 -12.38 -12.60
C SER A 76 -21.70 -13.05 -11.31
N VAL A 77 -20.79 -13.70 -10.57
CA VAL A 77 -21.08 -14.39 -9.32
C VAL A 77 -21.62 -13.46 -8.26
N ASP A 78 -22.61 -13.95 -7.52
CA ASP A 78 -23.18 -13.27 -6.37
C ASP A 78 -23.58 -14.29 -5.29
N ASP A 79 -22.79 -14.36 -4.22
CA ASP A 79 -23.07 -15.14 -3.01
C ASP A 79 -23.53 -14.20 -1.90
N ASN A 80 -24.84 -13.98 -1.78
CA ASN A 80 -25.44 -13.09 -0.77
C ASN A 80 -24.85 -11.65 -0.76
N GLY A 81 -24.52 -11.12 -1.93
CA GLY A 81 -23.91 -9.82 -2.14
C GLY A 81 -22.39 -9.88 -2.29
N TYR A 82 -21.74 -10.95 -1.83
CA TYR A 82 -20.32 -11.16 -2.05
C TYR A 82 -20.06 -11.54 -3.51
N THR A 83 -19.20 -10.76 -4.15
CA THR A 83 -18.86 -10.87 -5.57
C THR A 83 -17.35 -10.80 -5.73
N ALA A 84 -16.81 -11.23 -6.87
CA ALA A 84 -15.39 -11.05 -7.18
C ALA A 84 -14.98 -9.56 -7.15
N ARG A 85 -15.91 -8.65 -7.45
CA ARG A 85 -15.70 -7.21 -7.37
C ARG A 85 -15.55 -6.73 -5.92
N ILE A 86 -16.29 -7.29 -4.96
CA ILE A 86 -16.11 -6.94 -3.54
C ILE A 86 -14.71 -7.33 -3.06
N ASP A 87 -14.22 -8.53 -3.42
CA ASP A 87 -12.85 -8.94 -3.13
C ASP A 87 -11.82 -7.95 -3.71
N ILE A 88 -12.01 -7.53 -4.98
CA ILE A 88 -11.13 -6.55 -5.64
C ILE A 88 -11.17 -5.19 -4.92
N GLY A 89 -12.36 -4.74 -4.52
CA GLY A 89 -12.53 -3.50 -3.77
C GLY A 89 -11.79 -3.54 -2.43
N PHE A 90 -11.92 -4.65 -1.70
CA PHE A 90 -11.18 -4.83 -0.45
C PHE A 90 -9.67 -4.88 -0.67
N LEU A 91 -9.19 -5.54 -1.73
CA LEU A 91 -7.78 -5.49 -2.10
C LEU A 91 -7.34 -4.05 -2.44
N GLY A 92 -8.19 -3.27 -3.12
CA GLY A 92 -7.99 -1.83 -3.34
C GLY A 92 -7.83 -1.05 -2.04
N ALA A 93 -8.63 -1.34 -1.02
CA ALA A 93 -8.51 -0.73 0.31
C ALA A 93 -7.18 -1.09 1.00
N VAL A 94 -6.70 -2.33 0.83
CA VAL A 94 -5.37 -2.74 1.33
C VAL A 94 -4.24 -2.00 0.59
N ILE A 95 -4.34 -1.86 -0.74
CA ILE A 95 -3.38 -1.08 -1.53
C ILE A 95 -3.35 0.37 -1.04
N TYR A 96 -4.52 0.97 -0.82
CA TYR A 96 -4.63 2.31 -0.24
C TYR A 96 -3.91 2.42 1.10
N GLU A 97 -4.19 1.50 2.04
CA GLU A 97 -3.56 1.47 3.36
C GLU A 97 -2.03 1.39 3.27
N VAL A 98 -1.49 0.56 2.37
CA VAL A 98 -0.04 0.45 2.17
C VAL A 98 0.56 1.74 1.62
N VAL A 99 -0.10 2.37 0.65
CA VAL A 99 0.39 3.58 -0.02
C VAL A 99 0.39 4.78 0.92
N THR A 100 -0.72 5.01 1.63
CA THR A 100 -0.91 6.21 2.46
C THR A 100 -0.42 6.01 3.88
N GLY A 101 -0.42 4.75 4.35
CA GLY A 101 -0.25 4.42 5.75
C GLY A 101 -1.48 4.72 6.61
N GLU A 102 -2.60 5.10 5.98
CA GLU A 102 -3.88 5.35 6.66
C GLU A 102 -4.75 4.11 6.62
N LYS A 103 -5.33 3.77 7.78
CA LYS A 103 -6.20 2.61 7.90
C LYS A 103 -7.49 2.82 7.11
N CYS A 104 -7.85 1.85 6.27
CA CYS A 104 -9.10 1.85 5.52
C CYS A 104 -9.93 0.61 5.91
N GLU A 105 -11.04 0.83 6.62
CA GLU A 105 -12.00 -0.23 6.92
C GLU A 105 -13.28 0.03 6.13
N ILE A 106 -13.64 -0.93 5.29
CA ILE A 106 -14.84 -0.90 4.47
C ILE A 106 -15.91 -1.74 5.18
N ASP A 107 -17.05 -1.11 5.46
CA ASP A 107 -18.21 -1.74 6.06
C ASP A 107 -19.28 -1.95 4.97
N LEU A 108 -19.47 -3.21 4.57
CA LEU A 108 -20.44 -3.61 3.53
C LEU A 108 -21.90 -3.52 3.98
N PHE A 109 -22.15 -3.24 5.27
CA PHE A 109 -23.48 -3.16 5.86
C PHE A 109 -23.80 -1.77 6.40
N LYS A 110 -22.91 -0.79 6.19
CA LYS A 110 -23.00 0.56 6.76
C LYS A 110 -24.34 1.26 6.49
N ASP A 111 -24.94 0.98 5.33
CA ASP A 111 -26.22 1.57 4.91
C ASP A 111 -27.43 0.62 5.07
N ASN A 112 -27.22 -0.66 5.46
CA ASN A 112 -28.24 -1.71 5.65
C ASN A 112 -29.37 -1.74 4.59
N LEU A 113 -29.04 -1.33 3.37
CA LEU A 113 -29.95 -1.22 2.24
C LEU A 113 -29.34 -2.02 1.09
N PRO A 114 -30.00 -3.12 0.66
CA PRO A 114 -31.33 -3.56 1.09
C PRO A 114 -31.32 -4.22 2.49
N SER A 115 -32.48 -4.22 3.16
CA SER A 115 -32.67 -4.86 4.47
C SER A 115 -32.73 -6.39 4.41
N ASP A 116 -32.32 -6.98 3.28
CA ASP A 116 -32.30 -8.42 3.04
C ASP A 116 -31.04 -9.09 3.61
N GLY A 117 -30.15 -8.30 4.22
CA GLY A 117 -28.92 -8.77 4.83
C GLY A 117 -27.80 -9.06 3.83
N ARG A 118 -27.96 -8.64 2.56
CA ARG A 118 -26.92 -8.84 1.53
C ARG A 118 -25.79 -7.84 1.70
N ALA A 119 -24.57 -8.30 1.48
CA ALA A 119 -23.40 -7.45 1.45
C ALA A 119 -23.50 -6.47 0.27
N THR A 120 -23.26 -5.18 0.52
CA THR A 120 -23.31 -4.15 -0.52
C THR A 120 -22.06 -3.29 -0.44
N TRP A 121 -21.38 -3.10 -1.58
CA TRP A 121 -20.24 -2.19 -1.62
C TRP A 121 -20.71 -0.76 -1.30
N PRO A 122 -20.09 -0.05 -0.34
CA PRO A 122 -20.60 1.23 0.10
C PRO A 122 -20.44 2.31 -0.98
N ARG A 123 -21.26 3.35 -0.89
CA ARG A 123 -21.23 4.48 -1.81
C ARG A 123 -19.88 5.19 -1.80
N ARG A 124 -19.55 5.83 -2.92
CA ARG A 124 -18.27 6.52 -3.13
C ARG A 124 -17.92 7.52 -2.03
N GLU A 125 -18.90 8.20 -1.43
CA GLU A 125 -18.70 9.15 -0.32
C GLU A 125 -18.14 8.51 0.97
N PHE A 126 -18.26 7.20 1.13
CA PHE A 126 -17.74 6.45 2.27
C PHE A 126 -16.40 5.76 1.97
N LEU A 127 -15.92 5.85 0.73
CA LEU A 127 -14.66 5.28 0.27
C LEU A 127 -13.53 6.32 0.37
N PRO A 128 -12.27 5.90 0.54
CA PRO A 128 -11.14 6.83 0.64
C PRO A 128 -11.02 7.76 -0.57
N ASN A 129 -10.51 8.98 -0.35
CA ASN A 129 -10.15 9.87 -1.44
C ASN A 129 -8.81 9.43 -2.04
N THR A 130 -8.79 9.24 -3.36
CA THR A 130 -7.63 8.77 -4.14
C THR A 130 -6.93 9.89 -4.90
N GLU A 131 -7.42 11.13 -4.79
CA GLU A 131 -6.82 12.30 -5.43
C GLU A 131 -5.42 12.57 -4.85
N ASN A 132 -4.44 12.78 -5.73
CA ASN A 132 -3.03 12.99 -5.37
C ASN A 132 -2.37 11.82 -4.61
N VAL A 133 -2.96 10.62 -4.65
CA VAL A 133 -2.41 9.38 -4.09
C VAL A 133 -1.60 8.64 -5.15
N TRP A 134 -0.42 8.10 -4.80
CA TRP A 134 0.34 7.23 -5.70
C TRP A 134 -0.48 5.97 -6.02
N LEU A 135 -0.62 5.62 -7.31
CA LEU A 135 -1.56 4.60 -7.79
C LEU A 135 -3.04 4.92 -7.53
N GLY A 136 -3.39 6.18 -7.28
CA GLY A 136 -4.76 6.62 -7.00
C GLY A 136 -5.77 6.16 -8.05
N SER A 137 -5.43 6.19 -9.34
CA SER A 137 -6.32 5.71 -10.41
C SER A 137 -6.59 4.20 -10.34
N ILE A 138 -5.60 3.38 -9.98
CA ILE A 138 -5.78 1.94 -9.82
C ILE A 138 -6.63 1.66 -8.58
N ILE A 139 -6.40 2.38 -7.48
CA ILE A 139 -7.19 2.26 -6.26
C ILE A 139 -8.65 2.64 -6.55
N GLU A 140 -8.86 3.74 -7.29
CA GLU A 140 -10.19 4.20 -7.70
C GLU A 140 -10.90 3.14 -8.55
N ASP A 141 -10.23 2.57 -9.54
CA ASP A 141 -10.77 1.52 -10.41
C ASP A 141 -11.07 0.21 -9.66
N CYS A 142 -10.47 -0.04 -8.49
CA CYS A 142 -10.89 -1.15 -7.62
C CYS A 142 -12.22 -0.86 -6.92
N CYS A 143 -12.52 0.41 -6.67
CA CYS A 143 -13.57 0.86 -5.77
C CYS A 143 -14.87 1.28 -6.48
N VAL A 144 -14.82 1.67 -7.75
CA VAL A 144 -15.96 2.24 -8.47
C VAL A 144 -16.68 1.24 -9.36
N ASP A 145 -17.98 1.45 -9.53
CA ASP A 145 -18.76 0.75 -10.55
C ASP A 145 -18.18 1.02 -11.94
N GLY A 146 -17.99 -0.05 -12.71
CA GLY A 146 -17.38 0.03 -14.04
C GLY A 146 -15.85 0.03 -14.05
N GLY A 147 -15.20 -0.01 -12.89
CA GLY A 147 -13.77 -0.26 -12.75
C GLY A 147 -13.38 -1.70 -13.08
N PHE A 148 -12.34 -2.24 -12.43
CA PHE A 148 -11.86 -3.59 -12.72
C PHE A 148 -12.99 -4.63 -12.60
N ARG A 149 -13.12 -5.46 -13.64
CA ARG A 149 -14.11 -6.54 -13.67
C ARG A 149 -13.65 -7.77 -12.89
N ASN A 150 -12.36 -8.07 -12.93
CA ASN A 150 -11.76 -9.25 -12.32
C ASN A 150 -10.31 -8.99 -11.91
N ALA A 151 -9.75 -9.88 -11.08
CA ALA A 151 -8.38 -9.75 -10.57
C ALA A 151 -7.30 -9.76 -11.69
N HIS A 152 -7.55 -10.42 -12.82
CA HIS A 152 -6.68 -10.38 -14.00
C HIS A 152 -6.49 -8.94 -14.52
N SER A 153 -7.56 -8.16 -14.55
CA SER A 153 -7.52 -6.77 -15.04
C SER A 153 -6.74 -5.86 -14.08
N LEU A 154 -6.91 -6.06 -12.77
CA LEU A 154 -6.12 -5.38 -11.74
C LEU A 154 -4.64 -5.74 -11.84
N LEU A 155 -4.30 -7.04 -11.92
CA LEU A 155 -2.91 -7.49 -12.05
C LEU A 155 -2.25 -6.88 -13.28
N ARG A 156 -2.93 -6.88 -14.43
CA ARG A 156 -2.43 -6.25 -15.66
C ARG A 156 -2.14 -4.76 -15.48
N ALA A 157 -3.02 -4.03 -14.79
CA ALA A 157 -2.80 -2.61 -14.50
C ALA A 157 -1.56 -2.41 -13.62
N LEU A 158 -1.38 -3.23 -12.57
CA LEU A 158 -0.20 -3.19 -11.69
C LEU A 158 1.09 -3.57 -12.43
N ASP A 159 1.05 -4.55 -13.33
CA ASP A 159 2.21 -4.95 -14.14
C ASP A 159 2.62 -3.87 -15.15
N SER A 160 1.69 -3.02 -15.60
CA SER A 160 2.01 -1.87 -16.45
C SER A 160 2.80 -0.76 -15.73
N ILE A 161 2.80 -0.74 -14.40
CA ILE A 161 3.49 0.28 -13.62
C ILE A 161 5.01 0.07 -13.69
N THR A 162 5.70 1.09 -14.21
CA THR A 162 7.16 1.15 -14.19
C THR A 162 7.61 2.22 -13.19
N LEU A 163 8.35 1.81 -12.17
CA LEU A 163 9.03 2.75 -11.28
C LEU A 163 10.34 3.17 -11.92
N TYR A 164 10.52 4.47 -12.10
CA TYR A 164 11.81 5.02 -12.51
C TYR A 164 12.79 4.85 -11.33
N SER A 165 13.62 3.81 -11.39
CA SER A 165 14.86 3.84 -10.62
C SER A 165 15.77 4.83 -11.35
N PRO A 166 16.27 5.89 -10.71
CA PRO A 166 17.41 6.59 -11.28
C PRO A 166 18.49 5.53 -11.51
N SER A 167 18.97 5.42 -12.75
CA SER A 167 20.16 4.62 -13.03
C SER A 167 21.21 4.97 -11.99
N PRO A 168 21.95 4.02 -11.41
CA PRO A 168 23.13 4.38 -10.64
C PRO A 168 23.97 5.27 -11.55
N LYS A 169 24.06 6.57 -11.21
CA LYS A 169 24.92 7.50 -11.95
C LYS A 169 26.24 6.78 -12.09
N SER A 170 26.70 6.61 -13.33
CA SER A 170 27.96 5.91 -13.55
C SER A 170 29.01 6.58 -12.65
N LEU A 171 29.98 5.81 -12.13
CA LEU A 171 31.03 6.36 -11.27
C LEU A 171 31.83 7.50 -11.94
N TYR A 172 31.57 7.80 -13.22
CA TYR A 172 32.12 8.90 -14.01
C TYR A 172 31.29 10.19 -13.98
N ASP A 173 30.04 10.18 -13.51
CA ASP A 173 29.24 11.39 -13.26
C ASP A 173 29.50 11.93 -11.85
N ARG A 174 30.75 12.32 -11.59
CA ARG A 174 31.02 13.25 -10.49
C ARG A 174 30.66 14.65 -10.97
N PRO A 175 29.76 15.39 -10.29
CA PRO A 175 29.58 16.80 -10.59
C PRO A 175 30.93 17.50 -10.44
N SER A 176 31.23 18.42 -11.35
CA SER A 176 32.46 19.20 -11.26
C SER A 176 32.46 19.95 -9.92
N LEU A 177 33.65 20.27 -9.40
CA LEU A 177 33.80 21.15 -8.23
C LEU A 177 32.98 22.43 -8.38
N THR A 178 32.83 22.93 -9.60
CA THR A 178 32.00 24.09 -9.92
C THR A 178 30.51 23.84 -9.77
N GLU A 179 29.95 22.71 -10.24
CA GLU A 179 28.55 22.35 -10.00
C GLU A 179 28.26 22.07 -8.52
N PHE A 180 29.22 21.48 -7.81
CA PHE A 180 29.09 21.22 -6.38
C PHE A 180 29.05 22.55 -5.59
N ILE A 181 29.93 23.49 -5.93
CA ILE A 181 29.94 24.85 -5.36
C ILE A 181 28.67 25.60 -5.75
N GLN A 182 28.18 25.48 -6.98
CA GLN A 182 26.95 26.13 -7.43
C GLN A 182 25.73 25.62 -6.65
N ASN A 183 25.63 24.30 -6.45
CA ASN A 183 24.56 23.68 -5.64
C ASN A 183 24.68 24.01 -4.13
N LEU A 184 25.88 24.30 -3.65
CA LEU A 184 26.11 24.86 -2.32
C LEU A 184 25.62 26.30 -2.24
N VAL A 185 25.91 27.13 -3.26
CA VAL A 185 25.50 28.54 -3.33
C VAL A 185 23.97 28.68 -3.55
N ASP A 186 23.34 27.73 -4.25
CA ASP A 186 21.89 27.68 -4.47
C ASP A 186 21.13 27.15 -3.24
N GLY A 187 21.23 27.88 -2.13
CA GLY A 187 20.19 28.21 -1.14
C GLY A 187 19.39 27.13 -0.38
N ARG A 188 19.24 25.89 -0.86
CA ARG A 188 18.38 24.87 -0.23
C ARG A 188 19.13 23.90 0.68
N SER A 189 20.45 23.72 0.48
CA SER A 189 21.28 22.83 1.31
C SER A 189 22.00 23.55 2.46
N ILE A 190 22.37 24.82 2.30
CA ILE A 190 23.02 25.61 3.36
C ILE A 190 22.11 25.74 4.59
N VAL A 191 20.82 25.97 4.40
CA VAL A 191 19.87 26.13 5.52
C VAL A 191 19.79 24.84 6.36
N ARG A 192 19.76 23.67 5.71
CA ARG A 192 19.73 22.37 6.42
C ARG A 192 21.05 22.07 7.13
N LEU A 193 22.19 22.36 6.51
CA LEU A 193 23.51 22.17 7.13
C LEU A 193 23.75 23.14 8.30
N ALA A 194 23.33 24.40 8.18
CA ALA A 194 23.41 25.39 9.26
C ALA A 194 22.54 24.99 10.47
N VAL A 195 21.34 24.45 10.22
CA VAL A 195 20.46 23.93 11.29
C VAL A 195 21.08 22.74 12.01
N ILE A 196 21.69 21.80 11.28
CA ILE A 196 22.34 20.61 11.87
C ILE A 196 23.58 21.00 12.68
N LEU A 197 24.45 21.87 12.13
CA LEU A 197 25.64 22.34 12.83
C LEU A 197 25.28 23.18 14.07
N GLY A 198 24.23 24.01 13.98
CA GLY A 198 23.70 24.76 15.13
C GLY A 198 23.14 23.85 16.22
N ALA A 199 22.43 22.77 15.85
CA ALA A 199 21.92 21.79 16.80
C ALA A 199 23.04 20.99 17.49
N LEU A 200 24.10 20.62 16.78
CA LEU A 200 25.26 19.93 17.36
C LEU A 200 26.06 20.85 18.30
N GLY A 201 26.24 22.12 17.94
CA GLY A 201 26.91 23.11 18.79
C GLY A 201 26.17 23.39 20.09
N THR A 202 24.85 23.54 20.04
CA THR A 202 24.01 23.73 21.24
C THR A 202 24.00 22.48 22.13
N PHE A 203 23.97 21.29 21.54
CA PHE A 203 24.07 20.02 22.29
C PHE A 203 25.43 19.87 22.98
N ALA A 204 26.53 20.20 22.32
CA ALA A 204 27.87 20.16 22.91
C ALA A 204 28.01 21.14 24.09
N LEU A 205 27.49 22.37 23.96
CA LEU A 205 27.46 23.36 25.04
C LEU A 205 26.59 22.91 26.22
N TYR A 206 25.45 22.27 25.95
CA TYR A 206 24.59 21.71 26.98
C TYR A 206 25.29 20.59 27.77
N MET A 207 25.95 19.66 27.07
CA MET A 207 26.70 18.57 27.70
C MET A 207 27.86 19.09 28.56
N ASN A 208 28.58 20.12 28.08
CA ASN A 208 29.69 20.72 28.82
C ASN A 208 29.20 21.46 30.09
N ARG A 209 28.09 22.20 30.00
CA ARG A 209 27.45 22.84 31.18
C ARG A 209 26.97 21.82 32.21
N LYS A 210 26.42 20.69 31.76
CA LYS A 210 25.95 19.62 32.65
C LYS A 210 27.10 18.96 33.41
N GLN A 211 28.24 18.74 32.75
CA GLN A 211 29.44 18.21 33.43
C GLN A 211 29.99 19.17 34.49
N LEU A 212 30.01 20.48 34.21
CA LEU A 212 30.46 21.50 35.17
C LEU A 212 29.53 21.68 36.39
N SER A 213 28.24 21.31 36.28
CA SER A 213 27.29 21.36 37.40
C SER A 213 27.31 20.13 38.31
N MET A 214 28.05 19.08 37.95
CA MET A 214 28.13 17.82 38.70
C MET A 214 29.51 17.59 39.35
N SER A 215 30.43 18.56 39.27
CA SER A 215 31.69 18.61 40.04
C SER A 215 31.60 19.66 41.12
#